data_AF-A0A975RI60-F1
#
_entry.id   AF-A0A975RI60-F1
#
_cell.length_a   1.000
_cell.length_b   1.000
_cell.length_c   1.000
_cell.angle_alpha   90.00
_cell.angle_beta   90.00
_cell.angle_gamma   90.00
#
_symmetry.space_group_name_H-M   'P 1'
#
loop_
_entity.id
_entity.type
_entity.pdbx_description
1 polymer ?
#
loop_
_entity_poly.entity_id
_entity_poly.type
_entity_poly.pdbx_seq_one_letter_code
_entity_poly.pdbx_strand_id
1 'polypeptide(L)'
;MPNLPGQYTDRATVTFGSLYALCMVQCGMRDLRVANLLGATALAVTDLVAELPGAATGLSVRRSAALVTLSASPDISVSELGRRVGLTQSATVRLVDTLEGDGLVARSRDRFNPKSVTVAVTATGEAMAGQVLRERTVGLADVVDSLDPVDQRILGPLLSKLLFRLYQQRGRAQHMCRLCDRNACNTAAEVCPVGEAERRSQDLAAHGDPA
;
A
#
# COMPACT_ATOMS: atom_id res chain seq x y z
N MET A 1 -55.72 8.29 63.03
CA MET A 1 -54.75 7.23 63.37
C MET A 1 -54.63 6.30 62.16
N PRO A 2 -53.44 5.77 61.88
CA PRO A 2 -52.42 6.35 60.99
C PRO A 2 -52.05 5.34 59.86
N ASN A 3 -51.32 5.69 58.81
CA ASN A 3 -49.85 5.53 58.78
C ASN A 3 -49.24 6.17 57.51
N LEU A 4 -48.36 7.14 57.71
CA LEU A 4 -47.09 7.32 56.97
C LEU A 4 -46.00 6.73 57.90
N PRO A 5 -44.79 6.29 57.45
CA PRO A 5 -43.97 6.99 56.47
C PRO A 5 -43.07 6.09 55.59
N GLY A 6 -42.39 6.71 54.61
CA GLY A 6 -41.35 6.05 53.81
C GLY A 6 -40.66 7.03 52.87
N GLN A 7 -39.96 8.00 53.45
CA GLN A 7 -39.04 8.88 52.72
C GLN A 7 -37.90 8.04 52.15
N TYR A 8 -37.74 8.02 50.83
CA TYR A 8 -36.46 7.70 50.19
C TYR A 8 -36.01 8.94 49.43
N THR A 9 -35.08 9.67 50.04
CA THR A 9 -34.40 10.82 49.46
C THR A 9 -33.48 10.34 48.35
N ASP A 10 -33.88 10.57 47.09
CA ASP A 10 -33.01 10.36 45.94
C ASP A 10 -31.96 11.48 45.87
N ARG A 11 -30.82 11.22 46.53
CA ARG A 11 -29.63 12.06 46.51
C ARG A 11 -28.56 11.34 45.68
N ALA A 12 -28.66 11.41 44.36
CA ALA A 12 -27.55 11.06 43.47
C ALA A 12 -27.67 11.70 42.07
N THR A 13 -27.93 13.01 41.99
CA THR A 13 -27.62 13.80 40.78
C THR A 13 -26.11 14.09 40.76
N VAL A 14 -25.31 13.04 40.56
CA VAL A 14 -23.87 13.14 40.29
C VAL A 14 -23.61 12.46 38.95
N THR A 15 -23.61 13.29 37.91
CA THR A 15 -22.54 13.27 36.89
C THR A 15 -22.48 12.06 35.94
N PHE A 16 -23.60 11.61 35.35
CA PHE A 16 -23.52 10.79 34.13
C PHE A 16 -23.19 11.60 32.86
N GLY A 17 -23.44 12.93 32.89
CA GLY A 17 -23.16 13.82 31.76
C GLY A 17 -21.67 14.17 31.55
N SER A 18 -20.84 14.08 32.60
CA SER A 18 -19.43 14.51 32.48
C SER A 18 -18.51 13.41 31.98
N LEU A 19 -18.79 12.13 32.25
CA LEU A 19 -17.95 11.03 31.72
C LEU A 19 -18.16 10.81 30.21
N TYR A 20 -19.37 11.01 29.69
CA TYR A 20 -19.61 10.99 28.25
C TYR A 20 -19.01 12.21 27.54
N ALA A 21 -19.08 13.40 28.15
CA ALA A 21 -18.45 14.61 27.62
C ALA A 21 -16.91 14.55 27.68
N LEU A 22 -16.31 14.04 28.76
CA LEU A 22 -14.87 13.84 28.88
C LEU A 22 -14.36 12.73 27.96
N CYS A 23 -15.12 11.65 27.76
CA CYS A 23 -14.75 10.59 26.80
C CYS A 23 -14.85 11.09 25.34
N MET A 24 -15.83 11.94 25.02
CA MET A 24 -15.94 12.59 23.71
C MET A 24 -14.84 13.62 23.48
N VAL A 25 -14.40 14.35 24.50
CA VAL A 25 -13.31 15.34 24.38
C VAL A 25 -11.93 14.68 24.25
N GLN A 26 -11.69 13.56 24.95
CA GLN A 26 -10.41 12.84 24.87
C GLN A 26 -10.27 11.95 23.61
N CYS A 27 -11.39 11.52 23.02
CA CYS A 27 -11.43 10.72 21.78
C CYS A 27 -11.73 11.57 20.51
N GLY A 28 -12.09 12.85 20.70
CA GLY A 28 -12.81 13.67 19.71
C GLY A 28 -12.06 14.83 19.09
N MET A 29 -10.72 14.84 19.09
CA MET A 29 -9.97 15.53 18.03
C MET A 29 -8.82 14.65 17.55
N ARG A 30 -9.17 13.56 16.87
CA ARG A 30 -8.38 13.21 15.67
C ARG A 30 -8.23 14.52 14.92
N ASP A 31 -7.02 14.96 14.64
CA ASP A 31 -6.81 16.19 13.89
C ASP A 31 -7.41 16.01 12.49
N LEU A 32 -8.70 16.37 12.36
CA LEU A 32 -9.51 16.15 11.16
C LEU A 32 -8.90 16.88 9.98
N ARG A 33 -8.19 17.97 10.25
CA ARG A 33 -7.42 18.69 9.25
C ARG A 33 -6.27 17.83 8.75
N VAL A 34 -5.45 17.25 9.63
CA VAL A 34 -4.35 16.35 9.20
C VAL A 34 -4.89 15.14 8.44
N ALA A 35 -6.00 14.53 8.90
CA ALA A 35 -6.61 13.39 8.20
C ALA A 35 -7.12 13.77 6.79
N ASN A 36 -7.76 14.93 6.66
CA ASN A 36 -8.22 15.44 5.37
C ASN A 36 -7.06 15.80 4.43
N LEU A 37 -6.00 16.43 4.95
CA LEU A 37 -4.79 16.73 4.19
C LEU A 37 -4.14 15.44 3.70
N LEU A 38 -3.98 14.42 4.56
CA LEU A 38 -3.46 13.12 4.17
C LEU A 38 -4.30 12.49 3.05
N GLY A 39 -5.63 12.54 3.16
CA GLY A 39 -6.53 12.03 2.12
C GLY A 39 -6.40 12.77 0.79
N ALA A 40 -6.39 14.10 0.83
CA ALA A 40 -6.22 14.94 -0.36
C ALA A 40 -4.87 14.73 -1.03
N THR A 41 -3.78 14.72 -0.26
CA THR A 41 -2.43 14.43 -0.75
C THR A 41 -2.35 13.02 -1.34
N ALA A 42 -2.92 12.02 -0.67
CA ALA A 42 -2.92 10.65 -1.18
C ALA A 42 -3.65 10.54 -2.54
N LEU A 43 -4.76 11.26 -2.72
CA LEU A 43 -5.48 11.30 -3.99
C LEU A 43 -4.65 11.99 -5.08
N ALA A 44 -4.16 13.20 -4.81
CA ALA A 44 -3.35 13.96 -5.78
C ALA A 44 -2.08 13.22 -6.19
N VAL A 45 -1.40 12.58 -5.24
CA VAL A 45 -0.22 11.73 -5.52
C VAL A 45 -0.60 10.48 -6.32
N THR A 46 -1.77 9.89 -6.06
CA THR A 46 -2.24 8.73 -6.84
C THR A 46 -2.50 9.11 -8.29
N ASP A 47 -3.13 10.27 -8.52
CA ASP A 47 -3.41 10.78 -9.86
C ASP A 47 -2.10 11.12 -10.60
N LEU A 48 -1.17 11.82 -9.94
CA LEU A 48 0.17 12.08 -10.47
C LEU A 48 0.88 10.78 -10.89
N VAL A 49 0.96 9.80 -9.98
CA VAL A 49 1.60 8.51 -10.27
C VAL A 49 0.88 7.72 -11.37
N ALA A 50 -0.42 7.95 -11.57
CA ALA A 50 -1.17 7.32 -12.64
C ALA A 50 -0.82 7.89 -14.02
N GLU A 51 -0.45 9.16 -14.09
CA GLU A 51 -0.14 9.87 -15.33
C GLU A 51 1.33 9.71 -15.77
N LEU A 52 2.27 9.69 -14.82
CA LEU A 52 3.72 9.67 -15.09
C LEU A 52 4.15 8.54 -16.06
N PRO A 53 3.74 7.26 -15.88
CA PRO A 53 4.15 6.20 -16.79
C PRO A 53 3.60 6.40 -18.20
N GLY A 54 2.36 6.87 -18.33
CA GLY A 54 1.67 7.00 -19.62
C GLY A 54 2.33 8.02 -20.53
N ALA A 55 2.76 9.16 -19.98
CA ALA A 55 3.40 10.23 -20.76
C ALA A 55 4.71 9.78 -21.42
N ALA A 56 5.52 8.98 -20.73
CA ALA A 56 6.85 8.58 -21.20
C ALA A 56 6.89 7.24 -21.93
N THR A 57 5.99 6.31 -21.57
CA THR A 57 6.01 4.91 -22.06
C THR A 57 4.81 4.53 -22.90
N GLY A 58 3.74 5.35 -22.92
CA GLY A 58 2.45 4.99 -23.52
C GLY A 58 1.71 3.88 -22.80
N LEU A 59 2.23 3.36 -21.67
CA LEU A 59 1.62 2.29 -20.91
C LEU A 59 0.59 2.81 -19.93
N SER A 60 -0.50 2.07 -19.77
CA SER A 60 -1.41 2.29 -18.65
C SER A 60 -0.74 1.94 -17.31
N VAL A 61 -1.27 2.49 -16.22
CA VAL A 61 -0.83 2.18 -14.84
C VAL A 61 -0.81 0.68 -14.56
N ARG A 62 -1.79 -0.06 -15.06
CA ARG A 62 -1.90 -1.51 -14.84
C ARG A 62 -0.80 -2.28 -15.57
N ARG A 63 -0.50 -1.89 -16.81
CA ARG A 63 0.59 -2.48 -17.62
C ARG A 63 1.94 -2.18 -16.98
N SER A 64 2.13 -0.93 -16.54
CA SER A 64 3.30 -0.47 -15.80
C SER A 64 3.52 -1.28 -14.52
N ALA A 65 2.48 -1.44 -13.69
CA ALA A 65 2.55 -2.23 -12.45
C ALA A 65 2.90 -3.70 -12.70
N ALA A 66 2.38 -4.30 -13.77
CA ALA A 66 2.71 -5.66 -14.13
C ALA A 66 4.17 -5.83 -14.55
N LEU A 67 4.69 -4.92 -15.39
CA LEU A 67 6.11 -4.96 -15.80
C LEU A 67 7.05 -4.76 -14.61
N VAL A 68 6.79 -3.77 -13.76
CA VAL A 68 7.57 -3.55 -12.53
C VAL A 68 7.52 -4.78 -11.62
N THR A 69 6.35 -5.41 -11.48
CA THR A 69 6.20 -6.64 -10.67
C THR A 69 7.01 -7.80 -11.25
N LEU A 70 6.98 -7.99 -12.57
CA LEU A 70 7.68 -9.09 -13.25
C LEU A 70 9.20 -8.86 -13.31
N SER A 71 9.67 -7.62 -13.45
CA SER A 71 11.09 -7.27 -13.32
C SER A 71 11.61 -7.60 -11.92
N ALA A 72 10.85 -7.28 -10.88
CA ALA A 72 11.22 -7.59 -9.49
C ALA A 72 11.01 -9.07 -9.09
N SER A 73 10.24 -9.84 -9.86
CA SER A 73 9.91 -11.23 -9.59
C SER A 73 9.64 -11.98 -10.89
N PRO A 74 10.71 -12.37 -11.60
CA PRO A 74 10.58 -13.11 -12.85
C PRO A 74 9.98 -14.50 -12.61
N ASP A 75 9.46 -15.10 -13.67
CA ASP A 75 8.95 -16.47 -13.71
C ASP A 75 7.79 -16.79 -12.75
N ILE A 76 7.00 -15.79 -12.37
CA ILE A 76 5.76 -16.01 -11.62
C ILE A 76 4.61 -16.44 -12.54
N SER A 77 3.65 -17.19 -11.99
CA SER A 77 2.46 -17.60 -12.75
C SER A 77 1.56 -16.39 -13.07
N VAL A 78 0.73 -16.51 -14.11
CA VAL A 78 -0.29 -15.50 -14.45
C VAL A 78 -1.24 -15.23 -13.28
N SER A 79 -1.63 -16.27 -12.53
CA SER A 79 -2.49 -16.12 -11.35
C SER A 79 -1.81 -15.32 -10.25
N GLU A 80 -0.54 -15.61 -9.98
CA GLU A 80 0.25 -14.88 -8.98
C GLU A 80 0.47 -13.43 -9.39
N LEU A 81 0.76 -13.17 -10.67
CA LEU A 81 0.84 -11.80 -11.19
C LEU A 81 -0.47 -11.04 -10.93
N GLY A 82 -1.61 -11.65 -11.28
CA GLY A 82 -2.94 -11.05 -11.09
C GLY A 82 -3.22 -10.74 -9.62
N ARG A 83 -2.86 -11.68 -8.73
CA ARG A 83 -2.91 -11.47 -7.29
C ARG A 83 -2.02 -10.33 -6.84
N ARG A 84 -0.87 -10.06 -7.45
CA ARG A 84 0.02 -8.94 -7.06
C ARG A 84 -0.40 -7.59 -7.60
N VAL A 85 -0.95 -7.52 -8.81
CA VAL A 85 -1.40 -6.24 -9.40
C VAL A 85 -2.85 -5.88 -9.05
N GLY A 86 -3.59 -6.80 -8.43
CA GLY A 86 -4.98 -6.61 -8.00
C GLY A 86 -5.98 -6.78 -9.13
N LEU A 87 -5.75 -7.75 -10.02
CA LEU A 87 -6.61 -8.07 -11.15
C LEU A 87 -7.26 -9.44 -11.00
N THR A 88 -8.43 -9.59 -11.61
CA THR A 88 -9.06 -10.91 -11.76
C THR A 88 -8.25 -11.77 -12.72
N GLN A 89 -8.44 -13.09 -12.66
CA GLN A 89 -7.75 -14.03 -13.56
C GLN A 89 -7.96 -13.65 -15.04
N SER A 90 -9.20 -13.38 -15.45
CA SER A 90 -9.52 -13.04 -16.84
C SER A 90 -8.94 -11.68 -17.28
N ALA A 91 -8.90 -10.69 -16.37
CA ALA A 91 -8.25 -9.41 -16.65
C ALA A 91 -6.73 -9.56 -16.76
N THR A 92 -6.14 -10.43 -15.95
CA THR A 92 -4.69 -10.68 -15.95
C THR A 92 -4.24 -11.41 -17.22
N VAL A 93 -5.01 -12.41 -17.67
CA VAL A 93 -4.71 -13.11 -18.94
C VAL A 93 -4.66 -12.11 -20.10
N ARG A 94 -5.70 -11.28 -20.25
CA ARG A 94 -5.75 -10.24 -21.30
C ARG A 94 -4.61 -9.23 -21.19
N LEU A 95 -4.25 -8.85 -19.96
CA LEU A 95 -3.12 -7.96 -19.72
C LEU A 95 -1.81 -8.58 -20.22
N VAL A 96 -1.56 -9.84 -19.88
CA VAL A 96 -0.35 -10.56 -20.30
C VAL A 96 -0.36 -10.81 -21.80
N ASP A 97 -1.51 -11.14 -22.41
CA ASP A 97 -1.63 -11.28 -23.88
C ASP A 97 -1.20 -9.99 -24.59
N THR A 98 -1.64 -8.84 -24.07
CA THR A 98 -1.29 -7.53 -24.61
C THR A 98 0.21 -7.24 -24.44
N LEU A 99 0.77 -7.50 -23.26
CA LEU A 99 2.19 -7.29 -23.00
C LEU A 99 3.09 -8.21 -23.83
N GLU A 100 2.65 -9.45 -24.09
CA GLU A 100 3.37 -10.41 -24.92
C GLU A 100 3.28 -10.03 -26.41
N GLY A 101 2.11 -9.60 -26.88
CA GLY A 101 1.93 -9.06 -28.23
C GLY A 101 2.80 -7.83 -28.50
N ASP A 102 3.02 -7.00 -27.49
CA ASP A 102 3.91 -5.83 -27.55
C ASP A 102 5.39 -6.18 -27.31
N GLY A 103 5.73 -7.47 -27.16
CA GLY A 103 7.11 -7.95 -26.99
C GLY A 103 7.76 -7.60 -25.65
N LEU A 104 6.99 -7.17 -24.65
CA LEU A 104 7.48 -6.74 -23.34
C LEU A 104 7.60 -7.89 -22.33
N VAL A 105 6.86 -8.98 -22.54
CA VAL A 105 6.95 -10.20 -21.73
C VAL A 105 6.96 -11.43 -22.62
N ALA A 106 7.42 -12.55 -22.07
CA ALA A 106 7.35 -13.86 -22.70
C ALA A 106 6.76 -14.87 -21.72
N ARG A 107 5.93 -15.79 -22.24
CA ARG A 107 5.44 -16.94 -21.48
C ARG A 107 6.36 -18.14 -21.63
N SER A 108 6.61 -18.81 -20.52
CA SER A 108 7.25 -20.11 -20.51
C SER A 108 6.30 -21.15 -19.90
N ARG A 109 6.31 -22.35 -20.48
CA ARG A 109 5.62 -23.50 -19.90
C ARG A 109 6.64 -24.27 -19.09
N ASP A 110 6.31 -24.57 -17.84
CA ASP A 110 7.12 -25.49 -17.06
C ASP A 110 7.09 -26.87 -17.74
N ARG A 111 8.28 -27.39 -18.08
CA ARG A 111 8.45 -28.71 -18.69
C ARG A 111 7.92 -29.85 -17.82
N PHE A 112 7.90 -29.67 -16.49
CA PHE A 112 7.45 -30.68 -15.53
C PHE A 112 6.01 -30.49 -15.10
N ASN A 113 5.44 -29.29 -15.32
CA ASN A 113 4.04 -29.00 -15.09
C ASN A 113 3.49 -28.13 -16.23
N PRO A 114 3.04 -28.72 -17.35
CA PRO A 114 2.57 -27.97 -18.52
C PRO A 114 1.34 -27.09 -18.26
N LYS A 115 0.66 -27.30 -17.12
CA LYS A 115 -0.46 -26.46 -16.65
C LYS A 115 0.03 -25.19 -15.94
N SER A 116 1.30 -25.13 -15.56
CA SER A 116 1.97 -23.95 -15.01
C SER A 116 2.56 -23.12 -16.15
N VAL A 117 1.91 -22.00 -16.45
CA VAL A 117 2.43 -20.97 -17.36
C VAL A 117 3.02 -19.86 -16.52
N THR A 118 4.32 -19.65 -16.64
CA THR A 118 5.03 -18.55 -16.02
C THR A 118 5.23 -17.41 -17.02
N VAL A 119 5.42 -16.21 -16.49
CA VAL A 119 5.64 -15.00 -17.29
C VAL A 119 6.93 -14.36 -16.81
N ALA A 120 7.78 -13.96 -17.75
CA ALA A 120 8.98 -13.18 -17.49
C ALA A 120 9.02 -11.95 -18.41
N VAL A 121 9.66 -10.88 -17.95
CA VAL A 121 9.93 -9.71 -18.79
C VAL A 121 11.01 -10.01 -19.81
N THR A 122 10.88 -9.44 -21.00
CA THR A 122 11.94 -9.44 -22.01
C THR A 122 12.97 -8.35 -21.71
N ALA A 123 14.08 -8.29 -22.44
CA ALA A 123 15.02 -7.17 -22.33
C ALA A 123 14.35 -5.81 -22.60
N THR A 124 13.44 -5.75 -23.57
CA THR A 124 12.63 -4.55 -23.87
C THR A 124 11.68 -4.24 -22.71
N GLY A 125 11.05 -5.27 -22.14
CA GLY A 125 10.20 -5.13 -20.94
C GLY A 125 10.96 -4.60 -19.74
N GLU A 126 12.20 -5.04 -19.53
CA GLU A 126 13.06 -4.60 -18.44
C GLU A 126 13.45 -3.13 -18.59
N ALA A 127 13.86 -2.71 -19.79
CA ALA A 127 14.15 -1.31 -20.09
C ALA A 127 12.92 -0.42 -19.84
N MET A 128 11.74 -0.91 -20.24
CA MET A 128 10.47 -0.22 -20.04
C MET A 128 10.08 -0.13 -18.55
N ALA A 129 10.24 -1.21 -17.79
CA ALA A 129 10.01 -1.22 -16.33
C ALA A 129 10.93 -0.22 -15.62
N GLY A 130 12.20 -0.17 -16.02
CA GLY A 130 13.16 0.82 -15.52
C GLY A 130 12.73 2.25 -15.85
N GLN A 131 12.19 2.51 -17.04
CA GLN A 131 11.68 3.83 -17.39
C GLN A 131 10.47 4.21 -16.52
N VAL A 132 9.49 3.32 -16.36
CA VAL A 132 8.35 3.53 -15.46
C VAL A 132 8.81 3.93 -14.05
N LEU A 133 9.78 3.21 -13.48
CA LEU A 133 10.30 3.49 -12.14
C LEU A 133 11.02 4.85 -12.07
N ARG A 134 11.83 5.19 -13.08
CA ARG A 134 12.50 6.49 -13.16
C ARG A 134 11.51 7.65 -13.20
N GLU A 135 10.51 7.60 -14.08
CA GLU A 135 9.51 8.66 -14.20
C GLU A 135 8.73 8.85 -12.91
N ARG A 136 8.35 7.74 -12.27
CA ARG A 136 7.70 7.77 -10.96
C ARG A 136 8.60 8.44 -9.91
N THR A 137 9.88 8.05 -9.85
CA THR A 137 10.82 8.59 -8.88
C THR A 137 11.04 10.08 -9.10
N VAL A 138 11.26 10.53 -10.34
CA VAL A 138 11.44 11.95 -10.68
C VAL A 138 10.20 12.77 -10.33
N GLY A 139 9.00 12.32 -10.74
CA GLY A 139 7.77 13.05 -10.46
C GLY A 139 7.44 13.13 -8.96
N LEU A 140 7.78 12.12 -8.17
CA LEU A 140 7.60 12.18 -6.71
C LEU A 140 8.71 12.97 -6.02
N ALA A 141 9.94 12.94 -6.54
CA ALA A 141 11.05 13.74 -6.00
C ALA A 141 10.73 15.23 -6.09
N ASP A 142 10.18 15.71 -7.20
CA ASP A 142 9.76 17.11 -7.37
C ASP A 142 8.79 17.58 -6.26
N VAL A 143 7.82 16.74 -5.89
CA VAL A 143 6.89 17.03 -4.79
C VAL A 143 7.62 17.08 -3.44
N VAL A 144 8.54 16.15 -3.18
CA VAL A 144 9.29 16.06 -1.92
C VAL A 144 10.33 17.19 -1.79
N ASP A 145 10.93 17.61 -2.91
CA ASP A 145 11.94 18.67 -2.99
C ASP A 145 11.35 20.06 -2.72
N SER A 146 10.03 20.19 -2.68
CA SER A 146 9.34 21.39 -2.17
C SER A 146 9.50 21.58 -0.65
N LEU A 147 9.90 20.53 0.07
CA LEU A 147 10.14 20.56 1.51
C LEU A 147 11.61 20.83 1.81
N ASP A 148 11.86 21.57 2.89
CA ASP A 148 13.23 21.77 3.34
C ASP A 148 13.86 20.47 3.89
N PRO A 149 15.20 20.40 4.03
CA PRO A 149 15.87 19.18 4.47
C PRO A 149 15.48 18.71 5.88
N VAL A 150 15.00 19.59 6.76
CA VAL A 150 14.52 19.22 8.10
C VAL A 150 13.19 18.51 7.98
N ASP A 151 12.26 19.08 7.23
CA ASP A 151 10.93 18.51 6.98
C ASP A 151 11.02 17.17 6.25
N GLN A 152 11.91 17.03 5.26
CA GLN A 152 12.15 15.74 4.59
C GLN A 152 12.61 14.65 5.56
N ARG A 153 13.52 14.98 6.49
CA ARG A 153 13.98 14.04 7.53
C ARG A 153 12.90 13.64 8.52
N ILE A 154 11.90 14.50 8.74
CA ILE A 154 10.74 14.20 9.59
C ILE A 154 9.70 13.38 8.82
N LEU A 155 9.50 13.68 7.54
CA LEU A 155 8.48 13.06 6.70
C LEU A 155 8.69 11.55 6.53
N GLY A 156 9.93 11.12 6.24
CA GLY A 156 10.26 9.70 6.02
C GLY A 156 9.77 8.77 7.14
N PRO A 157 10.17 9.00 8.41
CA PRO A 157 9.68 8.23 9.55
C PRO A 157 8.16 8.28 9.76
N LEU A 158 7.51 9.41 9.46
CA LEU A 158 6.05 9.53 9.55
C LEU A 158 5.35 8.68 8.48
N LEU A 159 5.82 8.74 7.23
CA LEU A 159 5.32 7.89 6.14
C LEU A 159 5.49 6.41 6.46
N SER A 160 6.64 6.01 7.03
CA SER A 160 6.89 4.63 7.46
C SER A 160 5.88 4.14 8.49
N LYS A 161 5.56 4.96 9.51
CA LYS A 161 4.52 4.63 10.51
C LYS A 161 3.12 4.52 9.88
N LEU A 162 2.77 5.42 8.98
CA LEU A 162 1.48 5.40 8.29
C LEU A 162 1.35 4.17 7.38
N LEU A 163 2.39 3.87 6.59
CA LEU A 163 2.43 2.69 5.72
C LEU A 163 2.31 1.39 6.51
N PHE A 164 3.03 1.28 7.63
CA PHE A 164 2.90 0.14 8.54
C PHE A 164 1.45 -0.03 9.03
N ARG A 165 0.80 1.07 9.45
CA ARG A 165 -0.60 1.00 9.90
C ARG A 165 -1.56 0.62 8.78
N LEU A 166 -1.37 1.16 7.57
CA LEU A 166 -2.17 0.80 6.40
C LEU A 166 -1.98 -0.67 6.03
N TYR A 167 -0.77 -1.21 6.14
CA TYR A 167 -0.51 -2.62 5.91
C TYR A 167 -1.28 -3.48 6.92
N GLN A 168 -1.24 -3.18 8.22
CA GLN A 168 -2.00 -3.93 9.22
C GLN A 168 -3.51 -3.97 8.93
N GLN A 169 -4.05 -2.89 8.35
CA GLN A 169 -5.47 -2.82 8.01
C GLN A 169 -5.85 -3.55 6.73
N ARG A 170 -4.91 -3.67 5.77
CA ARG A 170 -5.22 -4.16 4.41
C ARG A 170 -4.58 -5.50 4.07
N GLY A 171 -3.46 -5.86 4.70
CA GLY A 171 -2.76 -7.13 4.57
C GLY A 171 -2.18 -7.43 3.17
N ARG A 172 -2.07 -6.43 2.29
CA ARG A 172 -1.71 -6.63 0.87
C ARG A 172 -0.53 -5.77 0.43
N ALA A 173 0.66 -6.10 0.93
CA ALA A 173 1.91 -5.37 0.63
C ALA A 173 2.14 -5.22 -0.88
N GLN A 174 1.96 -6.30 -1.64
CA GLN A 174 2.15 -6.32 -3.09
C GLN A 174 1.20 -5.36 -3.82
N HIS A 175 -0.01 -5.12 -3.30
CA HIS A 175 -0.95 -4.14 -3.88
C HIS A 175 -0.56 -2.71 -3.52
N MET A 176 -0.19 -2.49 -2.26
CA MET A 176 0.14 -1.17 -1.71
C MET A 176 1.40 -0.59 -2.37
N CYS A 177 2.37 -1.44 -2.72
CA CYS A 177 3.68 -1.04 -3.22
C CYS A 177 3.93 -1.48 -4.67
N ARG A 178 2.88 -1.70 -5.48
CA ARG A 178 2.95 -2.27 -6.85
C ARG A 178 3.69 -1.45 -7.91
N LEU A 179 4.06 -0.21 -7.59
CA LEU A 179 4.92 0.66 -8.41
C LEU A 179 6.12 1.19 -7.60
N CYS A 180 6.37 0.62 -6.43
CA CYS A 180 7.49 1.05 -5.59
C CYS A 180 8.81 0.60 -6.20
N ASP A 181 9.77 1.51 -6.30
CA ASP A 181 11.16 1.15 -6.45
C ASP A 181 11.67 0.59 -5.10
N ARG A 182 11.79 -0.73 -5.02
CA ARG A 182 12.22 -1.41 -3.79
C ARG A 182 13.68 -1.11 -3.44
N ASN A 183 14.51 -0.80 -4.43
CA ASN A 183 15.93 -0.48 -4.20
C ASN A 183 16.07 0.94 -3.63
N ALA A 184 15.20 1.87 -4.04
CA ALA A 184 15.13 3.18 -3.42
C ALA A 184 14.50 3.13 -2.01
N CYS A 185 13.51 2.26 -1.81
CA CYS A 185 12.78 2.14 -0.53
C CYS A 185 13.55 1.38 0.56
N ASN A 186 14.48 0.50 0.19
CA ASN A 186 15.39 -0.15 1.13
C ASN A 186 16.77 0.51 1.02
N THR A 187 17.25 1.09 2.11
CA THR A 187 18.60 1.66 2.16
C THR A 187 19.48 0.84 3.09
N ALA A 188 20.77 1.19 3.18
CA ALA A 188 21.67 0.58 4.15
C ALA A 188 21.23 0.87 5.61
N ALA A 189 20.49 1.95 5.86
CA ALA A 189 20.09 2.40 7.19
C ALA A 189 18.62 2.07 7.52
N GLU A 190 17.76 1.89 6.52
CA GLU A 190 16.32 1.75 6.69
C GLU A 190 15.77 0.59 5.86
N VAL A 191 14.96 -0.26 6.51
CA VAL A 191 14.27 -1.39 5.86
C VAL A 191 12.88 -0.95 5.42
N CYS A 192 12.41 -1.42 4.26
CA CYS A 192 11.07 -1.17 3.76
C CYS A 192 10.00 -1.50 4.83
N PRO A 193 9.20 -0.53 5.30
CA PRO A 193 8.30 -0.72 6.44
C PRO A 193 7.17 -1.70 6.11
N VAL A 194 6.72 -1.74 4.86
CA VAL A 194 5.67 -2.66 4.41
C VAL A 194 6.21 -4.08 4.24
N GLY A 195 7.39 -4.23 3.63
CA GLY A 195 8.02 -5.54 3.44
C GLY A 195 8.41 -6.20 4.77
N GLU A 196 8.89 -5.40 5.72
CA GLU A 196 9.16 -5.86 7.08
C GLU A 196 7.89 -6.31 7.80
N ALA A 197 6.81 -5.53 7.69
CA ALA A 197 5.52 -5.91 8.26
C ALA A 197 4.97 -7.21 7.66
N GLU A 198 5.14 -7.40 6.34
CA GLU A 198 4.71 -8.62 5.65
C GLU A 198 5.46 -9.85 6.16
N ARG A 199 6.80 -9.78 6.26
CA ARG A 199 7.60 -10.89 6.79
C ARG A 199 7.20 -11.24 8.23
N ARG A 200 7.10 -10.25 9.12
CA ARG A 200 6.66 -10.48 10.51
C ARG A 200 5.30 -11.15 10.58
N SER A 201 4.34 -10.72 9.75
CA SER A 201 3.02 -11.34 9.71
C SER A 201 3.07 -12.79 9.22
N GLN A 202 3.96 -13.10 8.28
CA GLN A 202 4.16 -14.47 7.79
C GLN A 202 4.85 -15.35 8.83
N ASP A 203 5.86 -14.83 9.52
CA ASP A 203 6.60 -15.54 10.56
C ASP A 203 5.67 -15.90 11.73
N LEU A 204 4.84 -14.96 12.19
CA LEU A 204 3.81 -15.20 13.21
C LEU A 204 2.80 -16.26 12.77
N ALA A 205 2.36 -16.23 11.50
CA ALA A 205 1.45 -17.23 10.97
C ALA A 205 2.09 -18.63 10.84
N ALA A 206 3.40 -18.70 10.60
CA ALA A 206 4.13 -19.94 10.42
C ALA A 206 4.57 -20.59 11.75
N HIS A 207 4.88 -19.79 12.78
CA HIS A 207 5.52 -20.29 14.01
C HIS A 207 4.67 -20.19 15.28
N GLY A 208 3.54 -19.47 15.24
CA GLY A 208 2.75 -19.18 16.43
C GLY A 208 3.50 -18.22 17.38
N ASP A 209 2.74 -17.48 18.18
CA ASP A 209 3.23 -16.43 19.08
C ASP A 209 4.34 -16.95 20.03
N PRO A 210 5.52 -16.31 20.14
CA PRO A 210 6.30 -16.43 21.37
C PRO A 210 5.57 -15.61 22.44
N ALA A 211 5.03 -16.35 23.42
CA ALA A 211 4.29 -15.85 24.59
C ALA A 211 4.88 -14.59 25.26
#